data_AF-A0A7S2VAI5-F1
#
_entry.id   AF-A0A7S2VAI5-F1
#
_cell.length_a   1.000
_cell.length_b   1.000
_cell.length_c   1.000
_cell.angle_alpha   90.00
_cell.angle_beta   90.00
_cell.angle_gamma   90.00
#
_symmetry.space_group_name_H-M   'P 1'
#
loop_
_entity.id
_entity.type
_entity.pdbx_description
1 polymer ?
#
loop_
_entity_poly.entity_id
_entity_poly.type
_entity_poly.pdbx_seq_one_letter_code
_entity_poly.pdbx_strand_id
1 'polypeptide(L)'
;RKTLRNVAYQSLFILLALALCLWLESVFLGDETLDMGIVALLLDQSQHDLRLLNSTTPETSILPTKVSHQFSTSKNKNETRPAIAYAISITHCDKTDLVKVMDGPAVLAHSIHRNSVRHPGSHSNYDYKLYAFVHPEARACAIALYRFNYTVKFL
;
A
#
# COMPACT_ATOMS: atom_id res chain seq x y z
N ARG A 1 44.21 -22.63 -47.36
CA ARG A 1 43.16 -23.37 -46.60
C ARG A 1 42.98 -22.92 -45.14
N LYS A 2 43.96 -22.29 -44.47
CA LYS A 2 43.80 -21.79 -43.08
C LYS A 2 43.09 -20.43 -42.99
N THR A 3 43.19 -19.56 -44.01
CA THR A 3 42.59 -18.22 -44.03
C THR A 3 41.07 -18.19 -44.28
N LEU A 4 40.52 -19.17 -45.00
CA LEU A 4 39.06 -19.23 -45.27
C LEU A 4 38.24 -19.62 -44.03
N ARG A 5 38.83 -20.33 -43.07
CA ARG A 5 38.13 -20.72 -41.83
C ARG A 5 37.91 -19.53 -40.88
N ASN A 6 38.86 -18.61 -40.79
CA ASN A 6 38.72 -17.43 -39.92
C ASN A 6 37.62 -16.46 -40.38
N VAL A 7 37.41 -16.33 -41.69
CA VAL A 7 36.32 -15.49 -42.22
C VAL A 7 34.95 -16.11 -41.90
N ALA A 8 34.83 -17.43 -41.95
CA ALA A 8 33.60 -18.13 -41.59
C ALA A 8 33.26 -18.02 -40.09
N TYR A 9 34.27 -18.00 -39.20
CA TYR A 9 34.03 -17.79 -37.77
C TYR A 9 33.61 -16.36 -37.45
N GLN A 10 34.16 -15.35 -38.13
CA GLN A 10 33.75 -13.97 -37.90
C GLN A 10 32.30 -13.72 -38.35
N SER A 11 31.88 -14.23 -39.51
CA SER A 11 30.49 -14.08 -39.96
C SER A 11 29.51 -14.82 -39.06
N LEU A 12 29.87 -16.00 -38.56
CA LEU A 12 29.04 -16.75 -37.60
C LEU A 12 28.86 -15.99 -36.28
N PHE A 13 29.92 -15.35 -35.77
CA PHE A 13 29.85 -14.58 -34.52
C PHE A 13 28.93 -13.36 -34.62
N ILE A 14 28.98 -12.66 -35.76
CA ILE A 14 28.12 -11.50 -36.02
C ILE A 14 26.64 -11.93 -36.09
N LEU A 15 26.35 -13.04 -36.77
CA LEU A 15 24.97 -13.56 -36.84
C LEU A 15 24.44 -14.00 -35.47
N LEU A 16 25.29 -14.60 -34.63
CA LEU A 16 24.90 -15.04 -33.29
C LEU A 16 24.68 -13.85 -32.34
N ALA A 17 25.50 -12.80 -32.46
CA ALA A 17 25.30 -11.55 -31.72
C ALA A 17 24.01 -10.83 -32.13
N LEU A 18 23.71 -10.74 -33.43
CA LEU A 18 22.47 -10.13 -33.92
C LEU A 18 21.23 -10.93 -33.48
N ALA A 19 21.30 -12.26 -33.50
CA ALA A 19 20.22 -13.12 -33.00
C ALA A 19 19.99 -12.92 -31.50
N LEU A 20 21.04 -12.80 -30.69
CA LEU A 20 20.93 -12.51 -29.25
C LEU A 20 20.34 -11.11 -28.98
N CYS A 21 20.72 -10.09 -29.76
CA CYS A 21 20.13 -8.75 -29.65
C CYS A 21 18.63 -8.76 -29.93
N LEU A 22 18.19 -9.41 -31.02
CA LEU A 22 16.76 -9.51 -31.35
C LEU A 22 15.97 -10.33 -30.31
N TRP A 23 16.61 -11.35 -29.73
CA TRP A 23 16.02 -12.12 -28.63
C TRP A 23 15.88 -11.28 -27.35
N LEU A 24 16.87 -10.43 -27.03
CA LEU A 24 16.79 -9.53 -25.87
C LEU A 24 15.69 -8.47 -26.01
N GLU A 25 15.49 -7.89 -27.20
CA GLU A 25 14.39 -6.95 -27.44
C GLU A 25 13.03 -7.61 -27.27
N SER A 26 12.90 -8.88 -27.64
CA SER A 26 11.65 -9.64 -27.48
C SER A 26 11.36 -9.97 -26.00
N VAL A 27 12.38 -10.13 -25.17
CA VAL A 27 12.24 -10.31 -23.72
C VAL A 27 11.95 -8.97 -23.01
N PHE A 28 12.44 -7.84 -23.55
CA PHE A 28 12.30 -6.54 -22.91
C PHE A 28 11.02 -5.78 -23.29
N LEU A 29 10.37 -6.10 -24.42
CA LEU A 29 9.09 -5.49 -24.84
C LEU A 29 7.84 -6.35 -24.57
N GLY A 30 8.00 -7.52 -23.95
CA GLY A 30 6.92 -8.48 -23.73
C GLY A 30 6.41 -8.55 -22.30
N ASP A 31 5.99 -7.44 -21.69
CA ASP A 31 5.21 -7.49 -20.43
C ASP A 31 4.27 -6.29 -20.24
N GLU A 32 3.36 -6.06 -21.20
CA GLU A 32 2.26 -5.09 -21.08
C GLU A 32 0.89 -5.76 -21.29
N THR A 33 0.74 -7.05 -20.94
CA THR A 33 -0.58 -7.73 -21.05
C THR A 33 -0.85 -8.71 -19.92
N LEU A 34 -0.69 -8.31 -18.65
CA LEU A 34 -1.26 -9.05 -17.52
C LEU A 34 -1.63 -8.10 -16.38
N ASP A 35 -2.66 -7.25 -16.54
CA ASP A 35 -3.43 -6.77 -15.36
C ASP A 35 -4.80 -6.10 -15.65
N MET A 36 -5.60 -6.66 -16.56
CA MET A 36 -7.02 -6.29 -16.69
C MET A 36 -7.98 -7.32 -16.05
N GLY A 37 -7.46 -8.22 -15.22
CA GLY A 37 -8.25 -9.21 -14.48
C GLY A 37 -8.46 -8.89 -12.99
N ILE A 38 -7.59 -8.09 -12.38
CA ILE A 38 -7.64 -7.81 -10.93
C ILE A 38 -8.64 -6.69 -10.60
N VAL A 39 -8.90 -5.77 -11.52
CA VAL A 39 -9.81 -4.63 -11.27
C VAL A 39 -11.29 -5.06 -11.20
N ALA A 40 -11.68 -6.16 -11.86
CA ALA A 40 -13.07 -6.62 -11.84
C ALA A 40 -13.50 -7.24 -10.50
N LEU A 41 -12.57 -7.76 -9.69
CA LEU A 41 -12.89 -8.33 -8.38
C LEU A 41 -12.99 -7.28 -7.25
N LEU A 42 -12.54 -6.04 -7.48
CA LEU A 42 -12.54 -5.00 -6.45
C LEU A 42 -13.80 -4.13 -6.41
N LEU A 43 -14.71 -4.24 -7.38
CA LEU A 43 -15.89 -3.37 -7.45
C LEU A 43 -17.21 -3.98 -6.94
N ASP A 44 -17.29 -5.30 -6.73
CA ASP A 44 -18.58 -5.94 -6.38
C ASP A 44 -18.95 -5.84 -4.89
N GLN A 45 -17.99 -5.54 -4.00
CA GLN A 45 -18.22 -5.68 -2.55
C GLN A 45 -18.52 -4.36 -1.80
N SER A 46 -18.74 -3.24 -2.52
CA SER A 46 -18.76 -1.90 -1.92
C SER A 46 -20.14 -1.26 -1.66
N GLN A 47 -21.27 -1.90 -1.99
CA GLN A 47 -22.57 -1.19 -2.01
C GLN A 47 -23.58 -1.48 -0.88
N HIS A 48 -23.35 -2.41 0.06
CA HIS A 48 -24.41 -2.77 1.00
C HIS A 48 -24.34 -2.18 2.42
N ASP A 49 -23.23 -1.60 2.88
CA ASP A 49 -23.09 -1.23 4.31
C ASP A 49 -22.90 0.27 4.61
N LEU A 50 -23.66 1.14 3.94
CA LEU A 50 -23.74 2.57 4.28
C LEU A 50 -25.15 3.00 4.72
N ARG A 51 -25.62 2.41 5.82
CA ARG A 51 -26.59 3.05 6.72
C ARG A 51 -26.27 2.63 8.14
N LEU A 52 -25.66 3.51 8.93
CA LEU A 52 -26.13 3.92 10.25
C LEU A 52 -25.05 4.78 10.97
N LEU A 53 -25.47 6.02 11.27
CA LEU A 53 -25.08 6.92 12.37
C LEU A 53 -23.62 7.40 12.46
N ASN A 54 -23.30 8.68 12.29
CA ASN A 54 -23.84 9.91 12.91
C ASN A 54 -23.63 9.99 14.43
N SER A 55 -23.17 11.18 14.87
CA SER A 55 -23.13 11.69 16.25
C SER A 55 -21.92 11.28 17.11
N THR A 56 -21.19 12.12 17.84
CA THR A 56 -21.04 13.58 17.99
C THR A 56 -19.70 13.78 18.76
N THR A 57 -19.00 14.88 18.49
CA THR A 57 -17.79 15.43 19.16
C THR A 57 -18.08 15.84 20.64
N PRO A 58 -17.25 16.58 21.44
CA PRO A 58 -15.92 17.20 21.23
C PRO A 58 -14.88 17.10 22.41
N GLU A 59 -13.63 17.54 22.12
CA GLU A 59 -12.61 18.24 22.98
C GLU A 59 -12.14 17.60 24.34
N THR A 60 -10.94 17.78 24.91
CA THR A 60 -9.94 18.87 24.92
C THR A 60 -8.54 18.36 25.42
N SER A 61 -7.45 18.99 24.94
CA SER A 61 -6.17 19.40 25.60
C SER A 61 -5.15 18.43 26.27
N ILE A 62 -4.01 18.25 25.57
CA ILE A 62 -2.57 18.55 25.91
C ILE A 62 -1.92 18.03 27.23
N LEU A 63 -0.89 17.16 27.13
CA LEU A 63 0.56 17.37 27.47
C LEU A 63 1.31 16.02 27.63
N PRO A 64 2.55 15.82 27.14
CA PRO A 64 3.16 14.49 27.07
C PRO A 64 3.78 14.08 28.41
N THR A 65 3.19 13.07 29.05
CA THR A 65 3.80 12.39 30.19
C THR A 65 4.27 11.02 29.76
N LYS A 66 5.56 10.76 30.02
CA LYS A 66 6.31 9.50 29.92
C LYS A 66 5.40 8.27 30.00
N VAL A 67 5.14 7.63 28.85
CA VAL A 67 4.23 6.49 28.74
C VAL A 67 4.91 5.24 29.27
N SER A 68 4.72 4.97 30.56
CA SER A 68 4.68 3.59 31.06
C SER A 68 3.32 3.04 30.63
N HIS A 69 3.30 2.06 29.73
CA HIS A 69 2.07 1.36 29.34
C HIS A 69 1.56 0.50 30.51
N GLN A 70 0.96 1.14 31.52
CA GLN A 70 0.05 0.47 32.42
C GLN A 70 -1.26 0.27 31.67
N PHE A 71 -1.39 -0.90 31.06
CA PHE A 71 -2.63 -1.43 30.50
C PHE A 71 -3.63 -1.60 31.66
N SER A 72 -4.47 -0.58 31.87
CA SER A 72 -5.56 -0.61 32.85
C SER A 72 -6.62 -1.60 32.39
N THR A 73 -6.67 -2.74 33.07
CA THR A 73 -7.70 -3.78 32.92
C THR A 73 -9.03 -3.30 33.51
N SER A 74 -9.75 -2.47 32.76
CA SER A 74 -11.17 -2.22 33.03
C SER A 74 -11.97 -3.42 32.55
N LYS A 75 -12.31 -4.28 33.51
CA LYS A 75 -13.04 -5.54 33.36
C LYS A 75 -14.54 -5.24 33.16
N ASN A 76 -14.90 -4.65 32.02
CA ASN A 76 -16.27 -4.69 31.52
C ASN A 76 -16.35 -5.83 30.49
N LYS A 77 -17.14 -6.86 30.80
CA LYS A 77 -17.37 -8.06 29.96
C LYS A 77 -18.30 -7.75 28.77
N ASN A 78 -17.96 -6.73 27.99
CA ASN A 78 -18.23 -6.75 26.56
C ASN A 78 -16.87 -7.03 25.94
N GLU A 79 -16.70 -8.12 25.19
CA GLU A 79 -15.42 -8.53 24.61
C GLU A 79 -14.88 -7.47 23.63
N THR A 80 -14.32 -6.38 24.16
CA THR A 80 -13.62 -5.38 23.39
C THR A 80 -12.26 -5.96 23.05
N ARG A 81 -12.13 -6.43 21.81
CA ARG A 81 -10.87 -6.90 21.26
C ARG A 81 -9.82 -5.80 21.38
N PRO A 82 -8.56 -6.12 21.73
CA PRO A 82 -7.50 -5.12 21.77
C PRO A 82 -7.34 -4.49 20.38
N ALA A 83 -7.32 -3.15 20.32
CA ALA A 83 -7.17 -2.41 19.06
C ALA A 83 -5.80 -1.73 19.00
N ILE A 84 -5.04 -1.98 17.94
CA ILE A 84 -3.72 -1.39 17.70
C ILE A 84 -3.88 -0.13 16.83
N ALA A 85 -3.30 0.99 17.27
CA ALA A 85 -3.26 2.22 16.50
C ALA A 85 -1.98 2.29 15.66
N TYR A 86 -2.15 2.37 14.34
CA TYR A 86 -1.07 2.60 13.39
C TYR A 86 -1.11 4.04 12.91
N ALA A 87 0.04 4.70 12.89
CA ALA A 87 0.16 6.08 12.49
C ALA A 87 1.22 6.23 11.40
N ILE A 88 0.91 7.03 10.38
CA ILE A 88 1.86 7.47 9.35
C ILE A 88 1.94 8.99 9.34
N SER A 89 3.07 9.53 8.91
CA SER A 89 3.26 10.97 8.69
C SER A 89 3.57 11.22 7.21
N ILE A 90 2.80 12.10 6.58
CA ILE A 90 3.09 12.57 5.23
C ILE A 90 3.60 14.01 5.34
N THR A 91 4.90 14.18 5.10
CA THR A 91 5.59 15.47 5.21
C THR A 91 5.56 16.26 3.92
N HIS A 92 5.69 15.55 2.79
CA HIS A 92 5.74 16.15 1.45
C HIS A 92 4.89 15.35 0.49
N CYS A 93 4.25 16.03 -0.46
CA CYS A 93 3.55 15.35 -1.52
C CYS A 93 3.27 16.26 -2.72
N ASP A 94 3.86 15.92 -3.86
CA ASP A 94 3.59 16.59 -5.13
C ASP A 94 2.50 15.87 -5.92
N LYS A 95 1.71 16.62 -6.70
CA LYS A 95 0.61 16.03 -7.51
C LYS A 95 1.10 15.00 -8.51
N THR A 96 2.33 15.15 -9.01
CA THR A 96 2.98 14.23 -9.95
C THR A 96 3.42 12.93 -9.30
N ASP A 97 3.70 12.95 -8.00
CA ASP A 97 4.21 11.80 -7.24
C ASP A 97 3.18 11.22 -6.27
N LEU A 98 1.92 11.65 -6.38
CA LEU A 98 0.82 11.16 -5.56
C LEU A 98 0.76 9.62 -5.56
N VAL A 99 0.91 8.98 -6.72
CA VAL A 99 0.87 7.51 -6.82
C VAL A 99 1.97 6.88 -5.96
N LYS A 100 3.22 7.34 -6.10
CA LYS A 100 4.37 6.80 -5.38
C LYS A 100 4.25 6.97 -3.86
N VAL A 101 3.76 8.12 -3.41
CA VAL A 101 3.58 8.41 -1.98
C VAL A 101 2.44 7.58 -1.40
N MET A 102 1.42 7.23 -2.20
CA MET A 102 0.23 6.53 -1.74
C MET A 102 0.35 5.01 -1.72
N ASP A 103 1.28 4.42 -2.48
CA ASP A 103 1.51 2.97 -2.48
C ASP A 103 1.89 2.44 -1.09
N GLY A 104 2.77 3.13 -0.38
CA GLY A 104 3.18 2.76 0.98
C GLY A 104 1.99 2.69 1.96
N PRO A 105 1.22 3.77 2.14
CA PRO A 105 0.01 3.78 2.95
C PRO A 105 -1.04 2.75 2.53
N ALA A 106 -1.17 2.49 1.23
CA ALA A 106 -2.11 1.51 0.69
C ALA A 106 -1.71 0.08 1.07
N VAL A 107 -0.45 -0.30 0.81
CA VAL A 107 0.10 -1.61 1.14
C VAL A 107 0.06 -1.83 2.66
N LEU A 108 0.38 -0.82 3.45
CA LEU A 108 0.31 -0.89 4.90
C LEU A 108 -1.12 -1.15 5.40
N ALA A 109 -2.09 -0.38 4.91
CA ALA A 109 -3.50 -0.55 5.29
C ALA A 109 -4.01 -1.94 4.90
N HIS A 110 -3.66 -2.42 3.70
CA HIS A 110 -4.02 -3.75 3.23
C HIS A 110 -3.40 -4.87 4.09
N SER A 111 -2.11 -4.77 4.40
CA SER A 111 -1.39 -5.74 5.23
C SER A 111 -1.97 -5.81 6.65
N ILE A 112 -2.24 -4.66 7.27
CA ILE A 112 -2.87 -4.61 8.60
C ILE A 112 -4.25 -5.24 8.56
N HIS A 113 -5.06 -4.90 7.54
CA HIS A 113 -6.40 -5.47 7.39
C HIS A 113 -6.35 -7.00 7.31
N ARG A 114 -5.48 -7.55 6.45
CA ARG A 114 -5.31 -9.00 6.28
C ARG A 114 -4.86 -9.72 7.54
N ASN A 115 -4.10 -9.06 8.40
CA ASN A 115 -3.61 -9.63 9.67
C ASN A 115 -4.48 -9.28 10.88
N SER A 116 -5.66 -8.67 10.67
CA SER A 116 -6.56 -8.26 11.75
C SER A 116 -7.78 -9.19 11.84
N VAL A 117 -8.51 -9.07 12.94
CA VAL A 117 -9.81 -9.71 13.12
C VAL A 117 -10.82 -9.38 12.00
N ARG A 118 -10.63 -8.25 11.30
CA ARG A 118 -11.53 -7.83 10.21
C ARG A 118 -11.40 -8.69 8.94
N HIS A 119 -10.34 -9.49 8.82
CA HIS A 119 -10.16 -10.39 7.68
C HIS A 119 -10.50 -11.84 8.07
N PRO A 120 -11.54 -12.45 7.47
CA PRO A 120 -11.87 -13.85 7.73
C PRO A 120 -10.71 -14.74 7.26
N GLY A 121 -10.17 -15.54 8.17
CA GLY A 121 -9.02 -16.43 7.90
C GLY A 121 -7.67 -15.93 8.44
N SER A 122 -7.60 -14.72 9.01
CA SER A 122 -6.37 -14.24 9.67
C SER A 122 -6.10 -14.94 11.01
N HIS A 123 -7.14 -15.48 11.65
CA HIS A 123 -7.12 -15.99 13.03
C HIS A 123 -6.55 -15.00 14.06
N SER A 124 -6.59 -13.70 13.74
CA SER A 124 -6.05 -12.65 14.60
C SER A 124 -7.01 -12.28 15.72
N ASN A 125 -6.44 -11.91 16.87
CA ASN A 125 -7.19 -11.52 18.07
C ASN A 125 -7.31 -10.00 18.24
N TYR A 126 -6.68 -9.21 17.37
CA TYR A 126 -6.67 -7.76 17.49
C TYR A 126 -7.43 -7.06 16.38
N ASP A 127 -7.96 -5.89 16.71
CA ASP A 127 -8.51 -4.92 15.77
C ASP A 127 -7.51 -3.79 15.50
N TYR A 128 -7.78 -2.88 14.56
CA TYR A 128 -6.86 -1.82 14.19
C TYR A 128 -7.51 -0.45 13.93
N LYS A 129 -6.73 0.62 14.12
CA LYS A 129 -7.09 1.98 13.71
C LYS A 129 -5.93 2.59 12.92
N LEU A 130 -6.26 3.27 11.83
CA LEU A 130 -5.28 3.91 10.96
C LEU A 130 -5.38 5.43 11.13
N TYR A 131 -4.24 6.07 11.38
CA TYR A 131 -4.10 7.52 11.53
C TYR A 131 -3.06 8.05 10.56
N ALA A 132 -3.32 9.21 9.97
CA ALA A 132 -2.37 9.89 9.11
C ALA A 132 -2.19 11.34 9.57
N PHE A 133 -0.97 11.72 9.90
CA PHE A 133 -0.58 13.08 10.20
C PHE A 133 -0.06 13.74 8.92
N VAL A 134 -0.76 14.75 8.42
CA VAL A 134 -0.46 15.36 7.13
C VAL A 134 0.04 16.78 7.36
N HIS A 135 1.26 17.04 6.89
CA HIS A 135 1.84 18.37 6.88
C HIS A 135 1.06 19.31 5.93
N PRO A 136 0.96 20.62 6.21
CA PRO A 136 0.23 21.56 5.34
C PRO A 136 0.65 21.52 3.87
N GLU A 137 1.95 21.29 3.60
CA GLU A 137 2.49 21.18 2.24
C GLU A 137 2.00 19.92 1.50
N ALA A 138 1.69 18.86 2.23
CA ALA A 138 1.20 17.59 1.70
C ALA A 138 -0.33 17.48 1.67
N ARG A 139 -1.05 18.59 1.89
CA ARG A 139 -2.53 18.60 2.00
C ARG A 139 -3.23 18.03 0.76
N ALA A 140 -2.62 18.16 -0.41
CA ALA A 140 -3.12 17.59 -1.66
C ALA A 140 -3.33 16.06 -1.58
N CYS A 141 -2.54 15.37 -0.75
CA CYS A 141 -2.53 13.90 -0.68
C CYS A 141 -3.41 13.33 0.41
N ALA A 142 -3.95 14.19 1.28
CA ALA A 142 -4.94 13.81 2.28
C ALA A 142 -6.18 13.15 1.65
N ILE A 143 -6.58 13.58 0.45
CA ILE A 143 -7.77 13.04 -0.24
C ILE A 143 -7.62 11.55 -0.52
N ALA A 144 -6.44 11.11 -0.94
CA ALA A 144 -6.19 9.72 -1.28
C ALA A 144 -6.15 8.83 -0.03
N LEU A 145 -5.73 9.36 1.13
CA LEU A 145 -5.66 8.62 2.39
C LEU A 145 -7.04 8.18 2.92
N TYR A 146 -8.10 8.94 2.63
CA TYR A 146 -9.46 8.54 3.01
C TYR A 146 -9.91 7.24 2.33
N ARG A 147 -9.40 6.93 1.12
CA ARG A 147 -9.73 5.69 0.41
C ARG A 147 -9.22 4.44 1.14
N PHE A 148 -8.18 4.58 1.95
CA PHE A 148 -7.58 3.50 2.72
C PHE A 148 -8.02 3.51 4.20
N ASN A 149 -9.11 4.22 4.53
CA ASN A 149 -9.69 4.30 5.87
C ASN A 149 -8.74 4.89 6.94
N TYR A 150 -7.85 5.81 6.53
CA TYR A 150 -7.06 6.59 7.46
C TYR A 150 -7.88 7.73 8.06
N THR A 151 -7.76 7.91 9.37
CA THR A 151 -8.20 9.14 10.04
C THR A 151 -7.12 10.20 9.89
N VAL A 152 -7.37 11.17 9.01
CA VAL A 152 -6.43 12.25 8.73
C VAL A 152 -6.47 13.32 9.83
N LYS A 153 -5.29 13.74 10.28
CA LYS A 153 -5.05 14.86 11.19
C LYS A 153 -4.02 15.78 10.54
N PHE A 154 -4.35 17.06 10.39
CA PHE A 154 -3.40 18.04 9.90
C PHE A 154 -2.51 18.51 11.05
N LEU A 155 -1.21 18.65 10.78
CA LEU A 155 -0.21 19.17 11.71
C LEU A 155 -0.18 20.71 11.68
#